data_AF-A0A832ETK4-F1
#
_entry.id   AF-A0A832ETK4-F1
#
_cell.length_a   1.000
_cell.length_b   1.000
_cell.length_c   1.000
_cell.angle_alpha   90.00
_cell.angle_beta   90.00
_cell.angle_gamma   90.00
#
_symmetry.space_group_name_H-M   'P 1'
#
loop_
_entity.id
_entity.type
_entity.pdbx_description
1 polymer ?
#
loop_
_entity_poly.entity_id
_entity_poly.type
_entity_poly.pdbx_seq_one_letter_code
_entity_poly.pdbx_strand_id
1 'polypeptide(L)' 'MFTSNSTRDAIRKAFILGGTTALTLAIHYGWVIEPLFGHSPLAHAIHSRLCYIPIVMGSSWFGLRGGLTVAFVI' A
#
# COMPACT_ATOMS: atom_id res chain seq x y z
N MET A 1 18.14 -26.74 9.04
CA MET A 1 18.34 -25.32 9.40
C MET A 1 18.01 -24.44 8.19
N PHE A 2 16.72 -24.32 7.82
CA PHE A 2 16.25 -23.57 6.64
C PHE A 2 15.11 -22.58 6.96
N THR A 3 14.70 -22.47 8.22
CA THR A 3 13.54 -21.67 8.65
C THR A 3 13.87 -20.21 8.95
N SER A 4 15.13 -19.87 9.28
CA SER A 4 15.51 -18.52 9.74
C SER A 4 15.44 -17.44 8.64
N ASN A 5 15.73 -17.76 7.38
CA ASN A 5 15.67 -16.77 6.29
C ASN A 5 14.23 -16.47 5.86
N SER A 6 13.39 -17.51 5.73
CA SER A 6 12.00 -17.36 5.32
C SER A 6 11.21 -16.40 6.23
N THR A 7 11.41 -16.47 7.54
CA THR A 7 10.74 -15.57 8.50
C THR A 7 11.19 -14.11 8.33
N ARG A 8 12.48 -13.86 8.10
CA ARG A 8 13.00 -12.51 7.86
C ARG A 8 12.49 -11.92 6.55
N ASP A 9 12.36 -12.74 5.51
CA ASP A 9 11.80 -12.32 4.23
C ASP A 9 10.32 -12.01 4.33
N ALA A 10 9.56 -12.81 5.09
CA ALA A 10 8.16 -12.52 5.38
C ALA A 10 7.98 -11.21 6.15
N ILE A 11 8.81 -10.95 7.16
CA ILE A 11 8.82 -9.70 7.93
C ILE A 11 9.14 -8.51 7.01
N ARG A 12 10.17 -8.62 6.16
CA ARG A 12 10.52 -7.58 5.19
C ARG A 12 9.37 -7.26 4.24
N LYS A 13 8.73 -8.30 3.67
CA LYS A 13 7.56 -8.12 2.80
C LYS A 13 6.41 -7.42 3.54
N ALA A 14 6.16 -7.81 4.79
CA ALA A 14 5.14 -7.17 5.62
C ALA A 14 5.45 -5.69 5.90
N PHE A 15 6.71 -5.34 6.18
CA PHE A 15 7.13 -3.94 6.33
C PHE A 15 6.98 -3.12 5.05
N ILE A 16 7.39 -3.67 3.91
CA ILE A 16 7.25 -2.99 2.61
C ILE A 16 5.77 -2.77 2.30
N LEU A 17 4.94 -3.80 2.46
CA LEU A 17 3.50 -3.69 2.24
C LEU A 17 2.87 -2.68 3.18
N GLY A 18 3.09 -2.80 4.48
CA GLY A 18 2.55 -1.88 5.47
C GLY A 18 2.98 -0.43 5.20
N GLY A 19 4.25 -0.21 4.84
CA GLY A 19 4.75 1.11 4.46
C GLY A 19 4.07 1.68 3.21
N THR A 20 3.94 0.88 2.14
CA THR A 20 3.25 1.32 0.92
C THR A 20 1.76 1.56 1.13
N THR A 21 1.08 0.74 1.94
CA THR A 21 -0.33 0.93 2.29
C THR A 21 -0.51 2.21 3.13
N ALA A 22 0.28 2.39 4.19
CA ALA A 22 0.21 3.59 5.04
C ALA A 22 0.50 4.88 4.25
N LEU A 23 1.50 4.86 3.37
CA LEU A 23 1.79 5.97 2.47
C LEU A 23 0.61 6.26 1.54
N THR A 24 -0.01 5.22 0.99
CA THR A 24 -1.19 5.35 0.13
C THR A 24 -2.37 5.97 0.88
N LEU A 25 -2.66 5.52 2.11
CA LEU A 25 -3.69 6.14 2.96
C LEU A 25 -3.39 7.62 3.20
N ALA A 26 -2.14 7.97 3.53
CA ALA A 26 -1.75 9.36 3.78
C ALA A 26 -1.95 10.26 2.53
N ILE A 27 -1.78 9.70 1.33
CA ILE A 27 -2.06 10.41 0.08
C ILE A 27 -3.57 10.45 -0.21
N HIS A 28 -4.29 9.35 0.03
CA HIS A 28 -5.73 9.22 -0.23
C HIS A 28 -6.58 10.14 0.65
N TYR A 29 -6.29 10.20 1.95
CA TYR A 29 -6.92 11.12 2.90
C TYR A 29 -6.37 12.55 2.81
N GLY A 30 -5.58 12.85 1.78
CA GLY A 30 -5.14 14.21 1.49
C GLY A 30 -4.09 14.80 2.45
N TRP A 31 -3.68 14.06 3.48
CA TRP A 31 -2.64 14.46 4.45
C TRP A 31 -1.32 14.91 3.80
N VAL A 32 -0.97 14.37 2.63
CA VAL A 32 0.26 14.74 1.91
C VAL A 32 -0.01 15.70 0.75
N ILE A 33 -1.05 15.45 -0.04
CA ILE A 33 -1.26 16.15 -1.32
C ILE A 33 -2.07 17.43 -1.18
N GLU A 34 -3.09 17.48 -0.32
CA GLU A 34 -3.90 18.69 -0.13
C GLU A 34 -3.06 19.91 0.33
N PRO A 35 -2.14 19.81 1.30
CA PRO A 35 -1.33 20.97 1.72
C PRO A 35 -0.32 21.44 0.65
N LEU A 36 0.06 20.58 -0.31
CA LEU A 36 1.03 20.92 -1.35
C LEU A 36 0.41 21.38 -2.67
N PHE A 37 -0.73 20.81 -3.07
CA PHE A 37 -1.35 21.01 -4.38
C PHE A 37 -2.80 21.52 -4.34
N GLY A 38 -3.39 21.67 -3.16
CA GLY A 38 -4.79 22.07 -2.99
C GLY A 38 -5.79 21.05 -3.55
N HIS A 39 -7.07 21.46 -3.66
CA HIS A 39 -8.15 20.66 -4.24
C HIS A 39 -8.04 20.59 -5.78
N SER A 40 -7.01 19.90 -6.29
CA SER A 40 -6.85 19.65 -7.72
C SER A 40 -7.56 18.34 -8.13
N PRO A 41 -8.55 18.39 -9.05
CA PRO A 41 -9.26 17.18 -9.50
C PRO A 41 -8.34 16.19 -10.23
N LEU A 42 -7.26 16.67 -10.87
CA LEU A 42 -6.24 15.82 -11.48
C LEU A 42 -5.40 15.11 -10.42
N ALA A 43 -5.02 15.79 -9.35
CA ALA A 43 -4.29 15.18 -8.24
C ALA A 43 -5.15 14.13 -7.52
N HIS A 44 -6.45 14.40 -7.36
CA HIS A 44 -7.41 13.44 -6.81
C HIS A 44 -7.54 12.18 -7.69
N ALA A 45 -7.64 12.33 -9.01
CA ALA A 45 -7.72 11.20 -9.94
C ALA A 45 -6.45 10.34 -9.98
N ILE A 46 -5.27 10.95 -9.81
CA ILE A 46 -4.00 10.22 -9.74
C ILE A 46 -3.89 9.48 -8.42
N HIS A 47 -4.13 10.15 -7.29
CA HIS A 47 -4.01 9.48 -6.00
C HIS A 47 -5.05 8.37 -5.79
N SER A 48 -6.25 8.49 -6.37
CA SER A 48 -7.28 7.45 -6.23
C SER A 48 -6.91 6.17 -6.95
N ARG A 49 -5.94 6.23 -7.88
CA ARG A 49 -5.39 5.07 -8.59
C ARG A 49 -4.12 4.53 -7.96
N LEU A 50 -3.40 5.32 -7.16
CA LEU A 50 -2.19 4.85 -6.48
C LEU A 50 -2.49 3.71 -5.48
N CYS A 51 -3.73 3.59 -5.00
CA CYS A 51 -4.14 2.50 -4.11
C CYS A 51 -4.10 1.11 -4.74
N TYR A 52 -4.10 1.00 -6.07
CA TYR A 52 -3.92 -0.30 -6.72
C TYR A 52 -2.52 -0.88 -6.49
N ILE A 53 -1.50 -0.04 -6.26
CA ILE A 53 -0.11 -0.49 -6.07
C ILE A 53 0.03 -1.42 -4.86
N PRO A 54 -0.34 -1.00 -3.63
CA PRO A 54 -0.27 -1.90 -2.48
C PRO A 54 -1.23 -3.10 -2.59
N ILE A 55 -2.39 -2.98 -3.25
CA ILE A 55 -3.31 -4.12 -3.48
C ILE A 55 -2.63 -5.19 -4.34
N VAL A 56 -2.01 -4.79 -5.46
CA VAL A 56 -1.30 -5.68 -6.37
C VAL A 56 -0.11 -6.32 -5.67
N MET A 57 0.66 -5.55 -4.89
CA MET A 57 1.77 -6.10 -4.09
C MET A 57 1.28 -7.11 -3.03
N GLY A 58 0.18 -6.79 -2.34
CA GLY A 58 -0.48 -7.67 -1.37
C GLY A 58 -0.90 -8.99 -2.01
N SER A 59 -1.51 -8.90 -3.18
CA SER A 59 -1.93 -10.07 -3.95
C SER A 59 -0.75 -10.92 -4.46
N SER A 60 0.35 -10.28 -4.85
CA SER A 60 1.53 -10.94 -5.42
C SER A 60 2.37 -11.67 -4.37
N TRP A 61 2.48 -11.11 -3.15
CA TRP A 61 3.30 -11.70 -2.09
C TRP A 61 2.55 -12.63 -1.14
N PHE A 62 1.26 -12.39 -0.91
CA PHE A 62 0.44 -13.14 0.05
C PHE A 62 -0.79 -13.80 -0.60
N GLY A 63 -0.86 -13.81 -1.93
CA GLY A 63 -1.98 -14.37 -2.69
C GLY A 63 -3.26 -13.54 -2.58
N LEU A 64 -4.37 -14.10 -3.06
CA LEU A 64 -5.67 -13.42 -3.10
C LEU A 64 -6.08 -12.81 -1.76
N ARG A 65 -5.83 -13.51 -0.64
CA ARG A 65 -6.16 -13.03 0.71
C ARG A 65 -5.39 -11.76 1.06
N GLY A 66 -4.10 -11.68 0.72
CA GLY A 66 -3.31 -10.48 0.95
C GLY A 66 -3.81 -9.28 0.15
N GLY A 67 -4.17 -9.50 -1.12
CA GLY A 67 -4.77 -8.45 -1.96
C GLY A 67 -6.09 -7.94 -1.39
N LEU A 68 -6.98 -8.85 -0.98
CA LEU A 68 -8.27 -8.50 -0.36
C LEU A 68 -8.11 -7.77 0.97
N THR A 69 -7.19 -8.20 1.83
CA THR A 69 -6.93 -7.52 3.10
C THR A 69 -6.41 -6.09 2.85
N VAL A 70 -5.51 -5.92 1.89
CA VAL A 70 -4.99 -4.58 1.56
C VAL A 70 -6.11 -3.72 0.99
N ALA A 71 -6.90 -4.22 0.05
CA ALA A 71 -8.03 -3.50 -0.53
C ALA A 71 -9.14 -3.13 0.48
N PHE A 72 -9.28 -3.88 1.57
CA PHE A 72 -10.22 -3.56 2.65
C PHE A 72 -9.72 -2.41 3.54
N VAL A 73 -8.41 -2.21 3.62
CA VAL A 73 -7.77 -1.25 4.54
C VAL A 73 -7.61 0.14 3.94
N ILE A 74 -7.52 0.24 2.60
CA ILE A 74 -7.42 1.51 1.84
C ILE A 74 -8.78 1.94 1.35
#